data_AF-A0A9Q7AFL2-F1
#
_entry.id   AF-A0A9Q7AFL2-F1
#
_cell.length_a   1.000
_cell.length_b   1.000
_cell.length_c   1.000
_cell.angle_alpha   90.00
_cell.angle_beta   90.00
_cell.angle_gamma   90.00
#
_symmetry.space_group_name_H-M   'P 1'
#
loop_
_entity.id
_entity.type
_entity.pdbx_description
1 polymer ?
#
loop_
_entity_poly.entity_id
_entity_poly.type
_entity_poly.pdbx_seq_one_letter_code
_entity_poly.pdbx_strand_id
1 'polypeptide(L)'
;MVFRLDLTLPLSDGGRARAERARAEASLARARSALSAEERALEEELDLARNRWERAAALERSARKQVVQADEEFRVTLLMYEEGYGSQLDVMEAQTEQQRARTEELEAVRGMCLALVDMRRAMGVYGVEEVFP
;
A
#
# COMPACT_ATOMS: atom_id res chain seq x y z
N MET A 1 3.75 60.25 39.80
CA MET A 1 3.80 59.04 38.96
C MET A 1 4.30 59.47 37.60
N VAL A 2 5.50 59.04 37.18
CA VAL A 2 6.12 59.50 35.94
C VAL A 2 6.07 58.36 34.92
N PHE A 3 5.42 58.60 33.79
CA PHE A 3 5.43 57.69 32.65
C PHE A 3 6.60 58.04 31.74
N ARG A 4 7.41 57.04 31.37
CA ARG A 4 8.49 57.19 30.39
C ARG A 4 8.09 56.44 29.12
N LEU A 5 8.19 57.13 27.98
CA LEU A 5 7.96 56.56 26.65
C LEU A 5 9.31 56.49 25.94
N ASP A 6 9.82 55.27 25.75
CA ASP A 6 11.03 55.02 24.98
C ASP A 6 10.60 54.64 23.54
N LEU A 7 10.97 55.46 22.55
CA LEU A 7 10.58 55.26 21.15
C LEU A 7 11.83 55.13 20.27
N THR A 8 12.09 53.91 19.79
CA THR A 8 13.26 53.57 18.97
C THR A 8 12.85 53.47 17.49
N LEU A 9 13.23 54.46 16.69
CA LEU A 9 13.06 54.48 15.24
C LEU A 9 14.44 54.32 14.57
N PRO A 10 14.76 53.15 13.99
CA PRO A 10 16.00 52.99 13.23
C PRO A 10 15.93 53.83 11.94
N LEU A 11 16.82 54.82 11.81
CA LEU A 11 16.86 55.74 10.66
C LEU A 11 17.37 55.09 9.36
N SER A 12 18.21 54.04 9.46
CA SER A 12 18.70 53.23 8.34
C SER A 12 19.31 51.93 8.88
N ASP A 13 18.85 50.79 8.39
CA ASP A 13 19.32 49.45 8.78
C ASP A 13 20.31 48.82 7.77
N GLY A 14 20.78 49.60 6.79
CA GLY A 14 21.68 49.13 5.73
C GLY A 14 21.06 48.06 4.82
N GLY A 15 19.72 47.94 4.79
CA GLY A 15 19.02 46.91 4.03
C GLY A 15 18.84 45.58 4.77
N ARG A 16 19.21 45.50 6.06
CA ARG A 16 19.13 44.28 6.87
C ARG A 16 17.70 43.74 7.00
N ALA A 17 16.71 44.57 7.30
CA ALA A 17 15.32 44.12 7.40
C ALA A 17 14.79 43.61 6.05
N ARG A 18 15.21 44.21 4.93
CA ARG A 18 14.88 43.71 3.60
C ARG A 18 15.50 42.32 3.36
N ALA A 19 16.78 42.13 3.74
CA ALA A 19 17.44 40.84 3.62
C ALA A 19 16.82 39.76 4.52
N GLU A 20 16.48 40.09 5.77
CA GLU A 20 15.79 39.18 6.69
C GLU A 20 14.39 38.80 6.17
N ARG A 21 13.63 39.78 5.65
CA ARG A 21 12.34 39.50 5.02
C ARG A 21 12.49 38.59 3.79
N ALA A 22 13.45 38.86 2.92
CA ALA A 22 13.71 38.03 1.75
C ALA A 22 14.12 36.59 2.15
N ARG A 23 14.90 36.42 3.22
CA ARG A 23 15.23 35.11 3.80
C ARG A 23 14.00 34.39 4.35
N ALA A 24 13.14 35.10 5.07
CA ALA A 24 11.89 34.53 5.61
C ALA A 24 10.93 34.12 4.49
N GLU A 25 10.77 34.95 3.45
CA GLU A 25 9.97 34.65 2.26
C GLU A 25 10.53 33.43 1.50
N ALA A 26 11.85 33.35 1.32
CA ALA A 26 12.50 32.19 0.72
C ALA A 26 12.34 30.91 1.57
N SER A 27 12.42 31.02 2.90
CA SER A 27 12.17 29.90 3.82
C SER A 27 10.72 29.40 3.72
N LEU A 28 9.75 30.31 3.70
CA LEU A 28 8.34 29.97 3.50
C LEU A 28 8.09 29.31 2.15
N ALA A 29 8.69 29.82 1.07
CA ALA A 29 8.59 29.23 -0.26
C ALA A 29 9.15 27.79 -0.26
N ARG A 30 10.30 27.55 0.39
CA ARG A 30 10.88 26.20 0.54
C ARG A 30 9.96 25.27 1.35
N ALA A 31 9.40 25.75 2.46
CA ALA A 31 8.48 24.98 3.28
C ALA A 31 7.22 24.58 2.51
N ARG A 32 6.66 25.50 1.70
CA ARG A 32 5.51 25.21 0.82
C ARG A 32 5.86 24.17 -0.25
N SER A 33 7.01 24.33 -0.90
CA SER A 33 7.47 23.34 -1.88
C SER A 33 7.68 21.96 -1.26
N ALA A 34 8.27 21.90 -0.06
CA ALA A 34 8.46 20.66 0.69
C ALA A 34 7.11 20.00 1.04
N LEU A 35 6.15 20.78 1.54
CA LEU A 35 4.80 20.28 1.82
C LEU A 35 4.15 19.70 0.57
N SER A 36 4.17 20.44 -0.55
CA SER A 36 3.59 19.95 -1.82
C SER A 36 4.29 18.70 -2.38
N ALA A 37 5.56 18.49 -2.04
CA ALA A 37 6.32 17.33 -2.46
C ALA A 37 5.93 16.12 -1.61
N GLU A 38 5.75 16.33 -0.30
CA GLU A 38 5.27 15.31 0.64
C GLU A 38 3.85 14.87 0.31
N GLU A 39 2.94 15.81 0.01
CA GLU A 39 1.57 15.51 -0.41
C GLU A 39 1.55 14.61 -1.65
N ARG A 40 2.36 14.93 -2.67
CA ARG A 40 2.50 14.11 -3.87
C ARG A 40 3.09 12.74 -3.59
N ALA A 41 4.09 12.65 -2.71
CA ALA A 41 4.67 11.37 -2.32
C ALA A 41 3.65 10.47 -1.63
N LEU A 42 2.78 11.05 -0.79
CA LEU A 42 1.70 10.33 -0.12
C LEU A 42 0.61 9.86 -1.08
N GLU A 43 0.23 10.69 -2.06
CA GLU A 43 -0.67 10.30 -3.15
C GLU A 43 -0.11 9.11 -3.94
N GLU A 44 1.17 9.17 -4.32
CA GLU A 44 1.85 8.08 -5.03
C GLU A 44 1.91 6.79 -4.19
N GLU A 45 2.18 6.90 -2.88
CA GLU A 45 2.21 5.74 -1.99
C GLU A 45 0.83 5.07 -1.88
N LEU A 46 -0.24 5.87 -1.75
CA LEU A 46 -1.62 5.39 -1.72
C LEU A 46 -2.00 4.66 -3.00
N ASP A 47 -1.67 5.24 -4.15
CA ASP A 47 -1.93 4.63 -5.46
C ASP A 47 -1.17 3.32 -5.62
N LEU A 48 0.10 3.27 -5.22
CA LEU A 48 0.89 2.04 -5.24
C LEU A 48 0.28 0.97 -4.33
N ALA A 49 -0.13 1.34 -3.11
CA ALA A 49 -0.73 0.41 -2.15
C ALA A 49 -2.08 -0.14 -2.67
N ARG A 50 -2.93 0.73 -3.22
CA ARG A 50 -4.20 0.33 -3.86
C ARG A 50 -3.96 -0.62 -5.03
N ASN A 51 -3.06 -0.28 -5.94
CA ASN A 51 -2.72 -1.10 -7.09
C ASN A 51 -2.14 -2.47 -6.67
N ARG A 52 -1.40 -2.55 -5.56
CA ARG A 52 -0.91 -3.82 -5.00
C ARG A 52 -2.07 -4.68 -4.49
N TRP A 53 -3.00 -4.09 -3.74
CA TRP A 53 -4.18 -4.80 -3.25
C TRP A 53 -5.07 -5.31 -4.39
N GLU A 54 -5.37 -4.48 -5.39
CA GLU A 54 -6.21 -4.88 -6.53
C GLU A 54 -5.57 -6.04 -7.32
N ARG A 55 -4.25 -6.00 -7.51
CA ARG A 55 -3.49 -7.10 -8.13
C ARG A 55 -3.54 -8.38 -7.30
N ALA A 56 -3.33 -8.28 -5.99
CA ALA A 56 -3.38 -9.44 -5.10
C ALA A 56 -4.78 -10.07 -5.04
N ALA A 57 -5.83 -9.25 -5.05
CA ALA A 57 -7.22 -9.71 -5.13
C ALA A 57 -7.52 -10.38 -6.48
N ALA A 58 -6.95 -9.90 -7.58
CA ALA A 58 -7.07 -10.56 -8.88
C ALA A 58 -6.35 -11.92 -8.90
N LEU A 59 -5.18 -12.00 -8.26
CA LEU A 59 -4.43 -13.25 -8.14
C LEU A 59 -5.19 -14.29 -7.31
N GLU A 60 -5.78 -13.89 -6.18
CA GLU A 60 -6.64 -14.76 -5.36
C GLU A 60 -7.81 -15.33 -6.18
N ARG A 61 -8.51 -14.49 -6.95
CA ARG A 61 -9.60 -14.96 -7.82
C ARG A 61 -9.12 -15.92 -8.90
N SER A 62 -7.90 -15.74 -9.40
CA SER A 62 -7.29 -16.65 -10.38
C SER A 62 -6.94 -18.00 -9.73
N ALA A 63 -6.29 -17.98 -8.57
CA ALA A 63 -5.91 -19.18 -7.83
C ALA A 63 -7.15 -20.01 -7.43
N ARG A 64 -8.23 -19.36 -6.98
CA ARG A 64 -9.51 -20.03 -6.71
C ARG A 64 -10.07 -20.75 -7.94
N LYS A 65 -9.97 -20.14 -9.13
CA LYS A 65 -10.38 -20.81 -10.38
C LYS A 65 -9.46 -21.97 -10.77
N GLN A 66 -8.18 -21.91 -10.43
CA GLN A 66 -7.25 -23.00 -10.67
C GLN A 66 -7.56 -24.19 -9.76
N VAL A 67 -7.93 -23.97 -8.50
CA VAL A 67 -8.40 -25.03 -7.60
C VAL A 67 -9.64 -25.72 -8.18
N VAL A 68 -10.62 -24.97 -8.66
CA VAL A 68 -11.84 -25.54 -9.28
C VAL A 68 -11.50 -26.41 -10.50
N GLN A 69 -10.54 -25.97 -11.32
CA GLN A 69 -10.08 -26.75 -12.48
C GLN A 69 -9.34 -28.02 -12.07
N ALA A 70 -8.42 -27.93 -11.11
CA ALA A 70 -7.66 -29.08 -10.62
C ALA A 70 -8.54 -30.10 -9.87
N ASP A 71 -9.57 -29.63 -9.14
CA ASP A 71 -10.58 -30.48 -8.52
C ASP A 71 -11.37 -31.28 -9.59
N GLU A 72 -11.73 -30.64 -10.70
CA GLU A 72 -12.44 -31.31 -11.79
C GLU A 72 -11.53 -32.28 -12.56
N GLU A 73 -10.27 -31.94 -12.78
CA GLU A 73 -9.29 -32.81 -13.42
C GLU A 73 -9.02 -34.05 -12.57
N PHE A 74 -8.85 -33.89 -11.25
CA PHE A 74 -8.75 -35.03 -10.33
C PHE A 74 -10.00 -35.92 -10.39
N ARG A 75 -11.20 -35.33 -10.43
CA ARG A 75 -12.47 -36.08 -10.53
C ARG A 75 -12.55 -36.89 -11.81
N VAL A 76 -12.19 -36.30 -12.95
CA VAL A 76 -12.22 -36.97 -14.26
C VAL A 76 -11.18 -38.10 -14.30
N THR A 77 -9.96 -37.86 -13.83
CA THR A 77 -8.89 -38.88 -13.81
C THR A 77 -9.24 -40.05 -12.90
N LEU A 78 -9.87 -39.78 -11.74
CA LEU A 78 -10.36 -40.81 -10.85
C LEU A 78 -11.42 -41.69 -11.53
N LEU A 79 -12.38 -41.09 -12.23
CA LEU A 79 -13.41 -41.82 -12.97
C LEU A 79 -12.78 -42.69 -14.07
N MET A 80 -11.81 -42.16 -14.82
CA MET A 80 -11.09 -42.92 -15.85
C MET A 80 -10.35 -44.13 -15.28
N TYR A 81 -9.74 -43.98 -14.09
CA TYR A 81 -9.11 -45.08 -13.38
C TYR A 81 -10.13 -46.14 -12.93
N GLU A 82 -11.28 -45.74 -12.39
CA GLU A 82 -12.36 -46.64 -11.96
C GLU A 82 -12.94 -47.45 -13.13
N GLU A 83 -13.07 -46.83 -14.31
CA GLU A 83 -13.53 -47.47 -15.55
C GLU A 83 -12.40 -48.27 -16.25
N GLY A 84 -11.19 -48.30 -15.69
CA GLY A 84 -10.04 -49.06 -16.20
C GLY A 84 -9.33 -48.43 -17.41
N TYR A 85 -9.67 -47.19 -17.77
CA TYR A 85 -9.03 -46.42 -18.84
C TYR A 85 -7.82 -45.60 -18.36
N GLY A 86 -7.66 -45.38 -17.05
CA GLY A 86 -6.58 -44.61 -16.43
C GLY A 86 -5.68 -45.46 -15.54
N SER A 87 -4.46 -44.98 -15.26
CA SER A 87 -3.53 -45.64 -14.35
C SER A 87 -3.59 -45.05 -12.94
N GLN A 88 -3.13 -45.82 -11.95
CA GLN A 88 -2.99 -45.33 -10.57
C GLN A 88 -2.01 -44.16 -10.48
N LEU A 89 -1.01 -44.11 -11.37
CA LEU A 89 -0.05 -43.01 -11.42
C LEU A 89 -0.72 -41.70 -11.82
N ASP A 90 -1.60 -41.73 -12.83
CA ASP A 90 -2.33 -40.55 -13.30
C ASP A 90 -3.18 -39.93 -12.17
N VAL A 91 -3.83 -40.77 -11.36
CA VAL A 91 -4.62 -40.32 -10.20
C VAL A 91 -3.73 -39.63 -9.16
N MET A 92 -2.53 -40.18 -8.90
CA MET A 92 -1.58 -39.61 -7.94
C MET A 92 -1.01 -38.27 -8.44
N GLU A 93 -0.73 -38.15 -9.74
CA GLU A 93 -0.29 -36.90 -10.36
C GLU A 93 -1.39 -35.83 -10.28
N ALA A 94 -2.63 -36.18 -10.64
CA ALA A 94 -3.77 -35.27 -10.55
C ALA A 94 -4.07 -34.84 -9.10
N GLN A 95 -3.94 -35.74 -8.13
CA GLN A 95 -4.07 -35.41 -6.71
C GLN A 95 -2.97 -34.45 -6.24
N THR A 96 -1.74 -34.64 -6.73
CA THR A 96 -0.60 -33.76 -6.41
C THR A 96 -0.84 -32.36 -6.95
N GLU A 97 -1.31 -32.23 -8.20
CA GLU A 97 -1.64 -30.92 -8.79
C GLU A 97 -2.82 -30.24 -8.09
N GLN A 98 -3.85 -30.99 -7.72
CA GLN A 98 -4.95 -30.48 -6.89
C GLN A 98 -4.44 -29.89 -5.57
N GLN A 99 -3.55 -30.60 -4.88
CA GLN A 99 -2.98 -30.14 -3.62
C GLN A 99 -2.07 -28.92 -3.82
N ARG A 100 -1.33 -28.87 -4.93
CA ARG A 100 -0.50 -27.73 -5.32
C ARG A 100 -1.36 -26.48 -5.54
N ALA A 101 -2.43 -26.58 -6.34
CA ALA A 101 -3.36 -25.49 -6.60
C ALA A 101 -4.01 -24.95 -5.31
N ARG A 102 -4.38 -25.83 -4.38
CA ARG A 102 -4.94 -25.42 -3.07
C ARG A 102 -3.92 -24.68 -2.21
N THR A 103 -2.66 -25.09 -2.26
CA THR A 103 -1.57 -24.40 -1.55
C THR A 103 -1.36 -22.99 -2.14
N GLU A 104 -1.35 -22.87 -3.47
CA GLU A 104 -1.24 -21.59 -4.17
C GLU A 104 -2.43 -20.66 -3.88
N GLU A 105 -3.65 -21.20 -3.74
CA GLU A 105 -4.82 -20.41 -3.30
C GLU A 105 -4.62 -19.84 -1.90
N LEU A 106 -4.15 -20.65 -0.94
CA LEU A 106 -3.89 -20.18 0.43
C LEU A 106 -2.82 -19.08 0.46
N GLU A 107 -1.77 -19.22 -0.33
CA GLU A 107 -0.73 -18.20 -0.48
C GLU A 107 -1.29 -16.91 -1.09
N ALA A 108 -2.14 -17.01 -2.12
CA ALA A 108 -2.78 -15.87 -2.75
C ALA A 108 -3.75 -15.14 -1.80
N VAL A 109 -4.54 -15.88 -1.02
CA VAL A 109 -5.40 -15.32 0.04
C VAL A 109 -4.57 -14.59 1.08
N ARG A 110 -3.48 -15.20 1.56
CA ARG A 110 -2.56 -14.56 2.51
C ARG A 110 -1.96 -13.27 1.92
N GLY A 111 -1.51 -13.32 0.67
CA GLY A 111 -0.95 -12.15 -0.03
C GLY A 111 -1.96 -11.02 -0.19
N MET A 112 -3.21 -11.34 -0.53
CA MET A 112 -4.30 -10.36 -0.62
C MET A 112 -4.60 -9.72 0.74
N CYS A 113 -4.64 -10.50 1.82
CA CYS A 113 -4.87 -9.97 3.17
C CYS A 113 -3.75 -9.02 3.61
N LEU A 114 -2.48 -9.36 3.35
CA LEU A 114 -1.36 -8.48 3.65
C LEU A 114 -1.42 -7.18 2.83
N ALA A 115 -1.70 -7.27 1.53
CA ALA A 115 -1.85 -6.09 0.68
C ALA A 115 -3.01 -5.18 1.12
N LEU A 116 -4.10 -5.76 1.63
CA LEU A 116 -5.20 -4.98 2.21
C LEU A 116 -4.78 -4.25 3.48
N VAL A 117 -4.00 -4.90 4.35
CA VAL A 117 -3.47 -4.27 5.57
C VAL A 117 -2.51 -3.13 5.22
N ASP A 118 -1.62 -3.34 4.25
CA ASP A 118 -0.70 -2.31 3.78
C ASP A 118 -1.44 -1.11 3.17
N MET A 119 -2.47 -1.35 2.37
CA MET A 119 -3.34 -0.28 1.84
C MET A 119 -4.03 0.50 2.96
N ARG A 120 -4.57 -0.18 3.97
CA ARG A 120 -5.20 0.47 5.13
C ARG A 120 -4.20 1.27 5.97
N ARG A 121 -2.96 0.79 6.08
CA ARG A 121 -1.87 1.54 6.72
C ARG A 121 -1.53 2.80 5.94
N ALA A 122 -1.38 2.70 4.62
CA ALA A 122 -1.12 3.86 3.76
C ALA A 122 -2.24 4.91 3.85
N MET A 123 -3.50 4.48 3.98
CA MET A 123 -4.66 5.35 4.21
C MET A 123 -4.72 5.99 5.62
N GLY A 124 -3.77 5.70 6.51
CA GLY A 124 -3.75 6.26 7.85
C GLY A 124 -4.79 5.68 8.82
N VAL A 125 -5.47 4.57 8.46
CA VAL A 125 -6.49 3.93 9.31
C VAL A 125 -5.92 3.41 10.64
N TYR A 126 -4.60 3.19 10.68
CA TYR A 126 -3.88 2.77 11.88
C TYR A 126 -2.99 3.89 12.47
N GLY A 127 -3.20 5.14 12.05
CA GLY A 127 -2.48 6.32 12.50
C GLY A 127 -3.11 6.95 13.74
N VAL A 128 -2.43 6.74 14.88
CA VAL A 128 -2.32 7.56 16.10
C VAL A 128 -3.56 8.41 16.47
N GLU A 129 -4.24 7.96 17.54
CA GLU A 129 -5.07 8.78 18.44
C GLU A 129 -4.53 10.22 18.53
N GLU A 130 -5.40 11.19 18.28
CA GLU A 130 -5.14 12.61 18.49
C GLU A 130 -4.58 12.86 19.91
N VAL A 131 -3.26 12.97 20.03
CA VAL A 131 -2.63 13.63 21.18
C VAL A 131 -2.16 14.99 20.68
N PHE A 132 -3.12 15.90 20.50
CA PHE A 132 -2.83 17.33 20.48
C PHE A 132 -3.23 17.92 21.85
N PRO A 133 -2.29 18.48 22.63
CA PRO A 133 -2.62 19.33 23.77
C PRO A 133 -3.17 20.70 23.34
#